data_AF-A0A967QIN7-F1
#
_entry.id   AF-A0A967QIN7-F1
#
_cell.length_a   1.000
_cell.length_b   1.000
_cell.length_c   1.000
_cell.angle_alpha   90.00
_cell.angle_beta   90.00
_cell.angle_gamma   90.00
#
_symmetry.space_group_name_H-M   'P 1'
#
loop_
_entity.id
_entity.type
_entity.pdbx_description
1 polymer ?
#
loop_
_entity_poly.entity_id
_entity_poly.type
_entity_poly.pdbx_seq_one_letter_code
_entity_poly.pdbx_strand_id
1 'polypeptide(L)'
;PFEVLESLDKTIGEVGSETSVVRPSWRVATRVVDGYSGAALIDAEQNAVGLVYGKSGVGNPIAFAVGGRVVQQLVDVTDPTTEVSVPGCP
;
A
#
# COMPACT_ATOMS: atom_id res chain seq x y z
N PRO A 1 12.51 8.58 7.67
CA PRO A 1 11.74 9.77 7.21
C PRO A 1 11.27 9.57 5.77
N PHE A 2 10.02 9.96 5.50
CA PHE A 2 9.43 9.89 4.17
C PHE A 2 8.71 11.20 3.86
N GLU A 3 8.53 11.49 2.57
CA GLU A 3 7.78 12.66 2.10
C GLU A 3 6.70 12.20 1.13
N VAL A 4 5.45 12.63 1.36
CA VAL A 4 4.35 12.41 0.40
C VAL A 4 4.51 13.40 -0.74
N LEU A 5 4.86 12.91 -1.92
CA LEU A 5 5.07 13.73 -3.10
C LEU A 5 3.74 14.12 -3.77
N GLU A 6 2.82 13.16 -3.86
CA GLU A 6 1.52 13.34 -4.50
C GLU A 6 0.52 12.27 -4.04
N SER A 7 -0.77 12.62 -4.09
CA SER A 7 -1.87 11.66 -4.03
C SER A 7 -2.26 11.24 -5.45
N LEU A 8 -2.45 9.95 -5.67
CA LEU A 8 -2.82 9.40 -6.97
C LEU A 8 -3.76 8.20 -6.82
N ASP A 9 -4.55 7.96 -7.85
CA ASP A 9 -5.29 6.72 -7.98
C ASP A 9 -4.40 5.67 -8.65
N LYS A 10 -4.03 4.63 -7.90
CA LYS A 10 -3.21 3.54 -8.43
C LYS A 10 -4.09 2.34 -8.75
N THR A 11 -4.00 1.89 -9.99
CA THR A 11 -4.52 0.58 -10.38
C THR A 11 -3.60 -0.51 -9.82
N ILE A 12 -4.14 -1.33 -8.95
CA ILE A 12 -3.54 -2.55 -8.42
C ILE A 12 -4.22 -3.71 -9.14
N GLY A 13 -3.46 -4.41 -9.98
CA GLY A 13 -3.92 -5.61 -10.67
C GLY A 13 -3.24 -6.84 -10.08
N GLU A 14 -3.96 -7.95 -10.08
CA GLU A 14 -3.35 -9.26 -9.84
C GLU A 14 -2.56 -9.68 -11.09
N VAL A 15 -1.37 -10.24 -10.90
CA VAL A 15 -0.52 -10.67 -12.01
C VAL A 15 -1.23 -11.79 -12.78
N GLY A 16 -1.64 -11.51 -14.03
CA GLY A 16 -2.33 -12.48 -14.89
C GLY A 16 -3.86 -12.41 -14.83
N SER A 17 -4.45 -11.42 -14.17
CA SER A 17 -5.91 -11.21 -14.10
C SER A 17 -6.34 -9.97 -14.90
N GLU A 18 -7.54 -10.00 -15.49
CA GLU A 18 -8.20 -8.79 -16.01
C GLU A 18 -8.85 -7.96 -14.90
N THR A 19 -8.90 -8.50 -13.68
CA THR A 19 -9.44 -7.79 -12.52
C THR A 19 -8.43 -6.74 -12.07
N SER A 20 -8.85 -5.49 -12.14
CA SER A 20 -8.06 -4.37 -11.66
C SER A 20 -8.85 -3.56 -10.66
N VAL A 21 -8.14 -3.09 -9.64
CA VAL A 21 -8.74 -2.38 -8.53
C VAL A 21 -8.03 -1.04 -8.40
N VAL A 22 -8.78 0.05 -8.53
CA VAL A 22 -8.25 1.39 -8.31
C VAL A 22 -8.30 1.72 -6.83
N ARG A 23 -7.19 2.20 -6.28
CA ARG A 23 -7.07 2.61 -4.87
C ARG A 23 -6.43 3.99 -4.74
N PRO A 24 -7.04 4.90 -3.96
CA PRO A 24 -6.38 6.13 -3.54
C PRO A 24 -5.08 5.80 -2.82
N SER A 25 -3.98 6.31 -3.34
CA SER A 25 -2.62 5.97 -2.94
C SER A 25 -1.74 7.21 -2.90
N TRP A 26 -0.58 7.08 -2.27
CA TRP A 26 0.44 8.11 -2.19
C TRP A 26 1.71 7.65 -2.90
N ARG A 27 2.33 8.57 -3.61
CA ARG A 27 3.71 8.43 -4.06
C ARG A 27 4.61 9.05 -3.00
N VAL A 28 5.54 8.26 -2.50
CA VAL A 28 6.32 8.61 -1.32
C VAL A 28 7.81 8.56 -1.64
N ALA A 29 8.53 9.65 -1.39
CA ALA A 29 9.98 9.67 -1.45
C ALA A 29 10.53 8.96 -0.21
N THR A 30 11.03 7.75 -0.38
CA THR A 30 11.64 6.96 0.69
C THR A 30 12.47 5.82 0.12
N ARG A 31 13.50 5.41 0.84
CA ARG A 31 14.32 4.25 0.45
C ARG A 31 13.61 2.96 0.84
N VAL A 32 12.94 2.36 -0.14
CA VAL A 32 12.36 1.00 -0.05
C VAL A 32 13.21 0.00 -0.82
N VAL A 33 13.35 -1.20 -0.27
CA VAL A 33 14.01 -2.35 -0.91
C VAL A 33 13.02 -3.51 -1.00
N ASP A 34 13.38 -4.55 -1.75
CA ASP A 34 12.55 -5.75 -1.82
C ASP A 34 12.40 -6.37 -0.42
N GLY A 35 11.18 -6.77 -0.09
CA GLY A 35 10.79 -7.19 1.26
C GLY A 35 10.11 -6.11 2.12
N TYR A 36 10.00 -4.86 1.64
CA TYR A 36 9.33 -3.77 2.37
C TYR A 36 7.83 -3.68 2.08
N SER A 37 7.27 -4.61 1.30
CA SER A 37 5.81 -4.73 1.16
C SER A 37 5.17 -5.01 2.52
N GLY A 38 4.14 -4.25 2.88
CA GLY A 38 3.51 -4.29 4.19
C GLY A 38 4.17 -3.39 5.25
N ALA A 39 5.31 -2.76 4.96
CA ALA A 39 5.96 -1.87 5.91
C ALA A 39 5.10 -0.64 6.22
N ALA A 40 4.99 -0.29 7.50
CA ALA A 40 4.29 0.90 7.94
C ALA A 40 5.08 2.16 7.60
N LEU A 41 4.38 3.19 7.13
CA LEU A 41 4.87 4.56 7.09
C LEU A 41 4.62 5.21 8.45
N ILE A 42 5.71 5.55 9.15
CA ILE A 42 5.67 6.11 10.50
C ILE A 42 5.96 7.61 10.43
N ASP A 43 5.05 8.43 10.97
CA ASP A 43 5.21 9.88 11.04
C ASP A 43 6.22 10.33 12.12
N ALA A 44 6.43 11.63 12.25
CA ALA A 44 7.36 12.20 13.23
C ALA A 44 6.95 11.92 14.70
N GLU A 45 5.67 11.65 14.94
CA GLU A 45 5.08 11.38 16.25
C GLU A 45 5.04 9.87 16.57
N GLN A 46 5.62 9.03 15.72
CA GLN A 46 5.61 7.56 15.83
C GLN A 46 4.26 6.89 15.55
N ASN A 47 3.34 7.57 14.84
CA ASN A 47 2.09 6.97 14.41
C ASN A 47 2.22 6.29 13.04
N ALA A 48 1.55 5.15 12.87
CA ALA A 48 1.40 4.52 11.56
C ALA A 48 0.34 5.25 10.73
N VAL A 49 0.79 5.92 9.66
CA VAL A 49 -0.07 6.77 8.81
C VAL A 49 -0.30 6.20 7.41
N GLY A 50 0.34 5.08 7.07
CA GLY A 50 0.14 4.39 5.81
C GLY A 50 0.90 3.06 5.72
N LEU A 51 0.72 2.35 4.61
CA LEU A 51 1.31 1.04 4.38
C LEU A 51 1.87 0.95 2.96
N VAL A 52 3.14 0.57 2.84
CA VAL A 52 3.84 0.40 1.55
C VAL A 52 3.38 -0.88 0.87
N TYR A 53 3.05 -0.80 -0.41
CA TYR A 53 2.68 -1.99 -1.21
C TYR A 53 3.46 -2.12 -2.51
N GLY A 54 4.26 -1.12 -2.88
CA GLY A 54 5.06 -1.19 -4.10
C GLY A 54 6.19 -0.17 -4.14
N LYS A 55 7.07 -0.33 -5.13
CA LYS A 55 8.16 0.62 -5.44
C LYS A 55 8.17 0.96 -6.92
N SER A 56 8.69 2.14 -7.27
CA SER A 56 9.01 2.45 -8.66
C SER A 56 10.20 1.60 -9.12
N GLY A 57 10.12 1.02 -10.33
CA GLY A 57 11.23 0.33 -10.98
C GLY A 57 12.20 1.25 -11.72
N VAL A 58 11.90 2.55 -11.80
CA VAL A 58 12.65 3.54 -12.58
C VAL A 58 12.91 4.79 -11.74
N GLY A 59 14.17 5.25 -11.71
CA GLY A 59 14.57 6.53 -11.10
C GLY A 59 14.85 6.48 -9.59
N ASN A 60 14.64 7.62 -8.93
CA ASN A 60 14.83 7.81 -7.49
C ASN A 60 14.01 6.79 -6.67
N PRO A 61 14.47 6.42 -5.44
CA PRO A 61 13.77 5.46 -4.61
C PRO A 61 12.41 6.04 -4.18
N ILE A 62 11.36 5.54 -4.82
CA ILE A 62 9.98 5.97 -4.61
C ILE A 62 9.16 4.74 -4.25
N ALA A 63 8.38 4.87 -3.18
CA ALA A 63 7.41 3.89 -2.76
C ALA A 63 6.00 4.32 -3.18
N PHE A 64 5.13 3.33 -3.36
CA PHE A 64 3.70 3.52 -3.39
C PHE A 64 3.12 3.00 -2.08
N ALA A 65 2.26 3.80 -1.46
CA ALA A 65 1.66 3.48 -0.18
C ALA A 65 0.18 3.82 -0.16
N VAL A 66 -0.60 3.09 0.62
CA VAL A 66 -1.99 3.42 0.92
C VAL A 66 -2.04 4.20 2.23
N GLY A 67 -2.87 5.23 2.31
CA GLY A 67 -3.04 6.01 3.54
C GLY A 67 -3.78 5.22 4.62
N GLY A 68 -3.39 5.40 5.89
CA GLY A 68 -3.95 4.66 7.03
C GLY A 68 -5.46 4.80 7.16
N ARG A 69 -6.04 5.94 6.78
CA ARG A 69 -7.50 6.13 6.75
C ARG A 69 -8.20 5.18 5.79
N VAL A 70 -7.63 4.93 4.61
CA VAL A 70 -8.18 3.99 3.62
C VAL A 70 -8.09 2.55 4.16
N VAL A 71 -6.98 2.21 4.83
CA VAL A 71 -6.82 0.92 5.49
C VAL A 71 -7.88 0.74 6.60
N GLN A 72 -8.08 1.76 7.44
CA GLN A 72 -9.08 1.72 8.49
C GLN A 72 -10.49 1.51 7.93
N GLN A 73 -10.85 2.23 6.87
CA GLN A 73 -12.15 2.06 6.21
C GLN A 73 -12.35 0.64 5.66
N LEU A 74 -11.30 -0.02 5.19
CA LEU A 74 -11.37 -1.41 4.74
C LEU A 74 -11.56 -2.36 5.92
N VAL A 75 -10.86 -2.12 7.04
CA VAL A 75 -10.99 -2.93 8.26
C VAL A 75 -12.39 -2.79 8.86
N ASP A 76 -12.93 -1.57 8.93
CA ASP A 76 -14.22 -1.30 9.56
C ASP A 76 -15.41 -2.00 8.87
N VAL A 77 -15.27 -2.30 7.57
CA VAL A 77 -16.31 -2.97 6.77
C VAL A 77 -16.04 -4.45 6.52
N THR A 78 -14.88 -4.95 6.96
CA THR A 78 -14.49 -6.35 6.78
C THR A 78 -14.69 -7.10 8.09
N ASP A 79 -15.49 -8.17 8.06
CA ASP A 79 -15.57 -9.09 9.19
C ASP A 79 -14.27 -9.90 9.27
N PRO A 80 -13.48 -9.78 10.36
CA PRO A 80 -12.20 -10.46 10.49
C PRO A 80 -12.32 -11.99 10.58
N THR A 81 -13.53 -12.51 10.78
CA THR A 81 -13.80 -13.96 10.82
C THR A 81 -14.21 -14.53 9.47
N THR A 82 -14.43 -13.69 8.46
CA THR A 82 -14.73 -14.14 7.11
C THR A 82 -13.49 -14.79 6.52
N GLU A 83 -13.57 -16.08 6.20
CA GLU A 83 -12.51 -16.77 5.45
C GLU A 83 -12.35 -16.12 4.08
N VAL A 84 -11.12 -15.71 3.78
CA VAL A 84 -10.74 -15.19 2.48
C VAL A 84 -9.83 -16.21 1.81
N SER A 85 -10.27 -16.76 0.68
CA SER A 85 -9.39 -17.58 -0.16
C SER A 85 -8.45 -16.67 -0.96
N VAL A 86 -7.15 -16.78 -0.69
CA VAL A 86 -6.11 -16.12 -1.49
C VAL A 86 -5.52 -17.16 -2.45
N PRO A 87 -5.67 -17.02 -3.77
CA PRO A 87 -5.09 -17.95 -4.73
C PRO A 87 -3.58 -18.13 -4.51
N GLY A 88 -3.14 -19.38 -4.33
CA GLY A 88 -1.71 -19.70 -4.16
C GLY A 88 -1.17 -19.56 -2.73
N CYS A 89 -2.00 -19.20 -1.75
CA CYS A 89 -1.65 -19.25 -0.32
C CYS A 89 -2.48 -20.36 0.35
N PRO A 90 -1.87 -21.50 0.73
CA PRO A 90 -2.55 -22.58 1.46
C PRO A 90 -2.84 -22.21 2.92
#